data_AF-A0A7K4SUH0-F1
#
_entry.id   AF-A0A7K4SUH0-F1
#
_cell.length_a   1.000
_cell.length_b   1.000
_cell.length_c   1.000
_cell.angle_alpha   90.00
_cell.angle_beta   90.00
_cell.angle_gamma   90.00
#
_symmetry.space_group_name_H-M   'P 1'
#
loop_
_entity.id
_entity.type
_entity.pdbx_description
1 polymer ?
#
loop_
_entity_poly.entity_id
_entity_poly.type
_entity_poly.pdbx_seq_one_letter_code
_entity_poly.pdbx_strand_id
1 'polypeptide(L)'
;MENYKKTKIVEKPCPLPFTNLPPDIIEMKVKDGSKIRNLMGYAISKMELDSVRQILFTGSGKAVSKTITCVEIMKRKLKELHQITKVLFKQIEEIWEPIVPEAGLDALTVKRNIPAICVLLSKDALDPQEPGYQAP
;
A
#
# COMPACT_ATOMS: atom_id res chain seq x y z
N MET A 1 5.87 9.41 26.47
CA MET A 1 4.46 9.21 26.87
C MET A 1 4.42 8.10 27.91
N GLU A 2 4.83 8.40 29.14
CA GLU A 2 5.01 7.37 30.18
C GLU A 2 3.69 6.92 30.82
N ASN A 3 2.64 7.76 30.73
CA ASN A 3 1.33 7.49 31.34
C ASN A 3 0.26 7.01 30.35
N TYR A 4 0.61 6.72 29.10
CA TYR A 4 -0.34 6.43 28.03
C TYR A 4 -0.01 5.15 27.28
N LYS A 5 -1.04 4.36 26.95
CA LYS A 5 -0.93 3.18 26.10
C LYS A 5 -1.68 3.40 24.80
N LYS A 6 -1.03 3.08 23.68
CA LYS A 6 -1.67 3.09 22.37
C LYS A 6 -2.70 1.96 22.30
N THR A 7 -3.96 2.32 22.08
CA THR A 7 -5.07 1.35 22.02
C THR A 7 -5.55 1.11 20.60
N LYS A 8 -5.52 2.14 19.75
CA LYS A 8 -6.06 2.05 18.39
C LYS A 8 -5.24 2.86 17.39
N ILE A 9 -5.18 2.35 16.16
CA ILE A 9 -4.66 3.09 15.00
C ILE A 9 -5.79 3.17 13.98
N VAL A 10 -6.10 4.38 13.52
CA VAL A 10 -7.10 4.65 12.49
C VAL A 10 -6.38 5.20 11.26
N GLU A 11 -6.49 4.50 10.13
CA GLU A 11 -6.02 5.00 8.85
C GLU A 11 -7.04 5.97 8.26
N LYS A 12 -6.60 7.16 7.84
CA LYS A 12 -7.47 8.07 7.09
C LYS A 12 -7.54 7.66 5.61
N PRO A 13 -8.69 7.91 4.94
CA PRO A 13 -8.78 7.74 3.50
C PRO A 13 -7.66 8.52 2.79
N CYS A 14 -7.01 7.87 1.83
CA CYS A 14 -5.98 8.47 1.01
C CYS A 14 -6.28 8.09 -0.44
N PRO A 15 -6.58 9.07 -1.31
CA PRO A 15 -6.86 8.79 -2.71
C PRO A 15 -5.63 8.21 -3.39
N LEU A 16 -5.84 7.38 -4.41
CA LEU A 16 -4.76 6.82 -5.19
C LEU A 16 -4.07 7.94 -6.00
N PRO A 17 -2.73 7.94 -6.09
CA PRO A 17 -1.99 8.99 -6.79
C PRO A 17 -1.99 8.80 -8.32
N PHE A 18 -3.04 8.19 -8.90
CA PHE A 18 -3.16 7.90 -10.32
C PHE A 18 -4.46 8.49 -10.85
N THR A 19 -4.40 9.14 -12.01
CA THR A 19 -5.53 9.87 -12.60
C THR A 19 -6.34 9.03 -13.60
N ASN A 20 -5.72 8.04 -14.24
CA ASN A 20 -6.31 7.28 -15.35
C ASN A 20 -6.30 5.76 -15.09
N LEU A 21 -6.79 5.33 -13.92
CA LEU A 21 -6.92 3.90 -13.63
C LEU A 21 -8.22 3.34 -14.21
N PRO A 22 -8.23 2.09 -14.72
CA PRO A 22 -9.47 1.39 -15.04
C PRO A 22 -10.40 1.32 -13.83
N PRO A 23 -11.73 1.45 -14.02
CA PRO A 23 -12.70 1.46 -12.91
C PRO A 23 -12.74 0.12 -12.14
N ASP A 24 -12.35 -0.97 -12.79
CA ASP A 24 -12.31 -2.34 -12.26
C ASP A 24 -10.90 -2.79 -11.87
N ILE A 25 -9.96 -1.85 -11.69
CA ILE A 25 -8.59 -2.18 -11.34
C ILE A 25 -8.51 -2.99 -10.04
N ILE A 26 -7.72 -4.05 -10.08
CA ILE A 26 -7.44 -4.88 -8.91
C ILE A 26 -6.41 -4.15 -8.03
N GLU A 27 -6.85 -3.71 -6.85
CA GLU A 27 -5.96 -3.13 -5.83
C GLU A 27 -5.55 -4.17 -4.77
N MET A 28 -4.30 -4.59 -4.82
CA MET A 28 -3.66 -5.46 -3.84
C MET A 28 -3.14 -4.64 -2.64
N LYS A 29 -3.96 -4.56 -1.58
CA LYS A 29 -3.62 -3.87 -0.32
C LYS A 29 -2.69 -4.75 0.55
N VAL A 30 -1.41 -4.42 0.56
CA VAL A 30 -0.39 -5.12 1.35
C VAL A 30 -0.34 -4.52 2.76
N LYS A 31 -0.50 -5.37 3.77
CA LYS A 31 -0.43 -5.02 5.19
C LYS A 31 0.70 -5.78 5.89
N ASP A 32 1.04 -5.34 7.10
CA ASP A 32 2.04 -6.00 7.94
C ASP A 32 1.69 -7.47 8.24
N GLY A 33 0.40 -7.78 8.39
CA GLY A 33 -0.09 -9.16 8.55
C GLY A 33 -0.22 -9.99 7.26
N SER A 34 -0.13 -9.36 6.07
CA SER A 34 -0.36 -10.06 4.81
C SER A 34 0.68 -11.15 4.56
N LYS A 35 0.20 -12.32 4.11
CA LYS A 35 1.04 -13.45 3.69
C LYS A 35 1.33 -13.34 2.20
N ILE A 36 2.62 -13.18 1.86
CA ILE A 36 3.07 -12.98 0.47
C ILE A 36 2.55 -14.09 -0.44
N ARG A 37 2.64 -15.36 -0.02
CA ARG A 37 2.15 -16.51 -0.80
C ARG A 37 0.70 -16.36 -1.24
N ASN A 38 -0.18 -15.90 -0.34
CA ASN A 38 -1.61 -15.74 -0.65
C ASN A 38 -1.86 -14.57 -1.60
N LEU A 39 -1.19 -13.43 -1.35
CA LEU A 39 -1.28 -12.27 -2.24
C LEU A 39 -0.82 -12.60 -3.66
N MET A 40 0.31 -13.30 -3.77
CA MET A 40 0.91 -13.66 -5.06
C MET A 40 0.09 -14.73 -5.79
N GLY A 41 -0.43 -15.73 -5.08
CA GLY A 41 -1.32 -16.72 -5.71
C GLY A 41 -2.51 -16.08 -6.40
N TYR A 42 -3.15 -15.10 -5.76
CA TYR A 42 -4.26 -14.35 -6.35
C TYR A 42 -3.80 -13.41 -7.46
N ALA A 43 -2.80 -12.55 -7.20
CA ALA A 43 -2.37 -11.52 -8.13
C ALA A 43 -1.80 -12.08 -9.44
N ILE A 44 -1.00 -13.15 -9.35
CA ILE A 44 -0.43 -13.83 -10.52
C ILE A 44 -1.57 -14.47 -11.33
N SER A 45 -2.44 -15.27 -10.69
CA SER A 45 -3.57 -15.90 -11.37
C SER A 45 -4.48 -14.89 -12.07
N LYS A 46 -4.68 -13.70 -11.50
CA LYS A 46 -5.45 -12.64 -12.14
C LYS A 46 -4.72 -12.00 -13.31
N MET A 47 -3.45 -11.65 -13.14
CA MET A 47 -2.64 -11.05 -14.21
C MET A 47 -2.27 -12.05 -15.32
N GLU A 48 -2.45 -13.36 -15.15
CA GLU A 48 -2.37 -14.33 -16.25
C GLU A 48 -3.57 -14.24 -17.21
N LEU A 49 -4.71 -13.73 -16.76
CA LEU A 49 -5.87 -13.52 -17.64
C LEU A 49 -5.60 -12.36 -18.61
N ASP A 50 -5.90 -12.55 -19.89
CA ASP A 50 -5.69 -11.51 -20.91
C ASP A 50 -6.56 -10.27 -20.70
N SER A 51 -7.73 -10.44 -20.06
CA SER A 51 -8.63 -9.34 -19.70
C SER A 51 -8.05 -8.44 -18.61
N VAL A 52 -7.13 -8.93 -17.79
CA VAL A 52 -6.47 -8.13 -16.75
C VAL A 52 -5.16 -7.61 -17.30
N ARG A 53 -5.16 -6.30 -17.61
CA ARG A 53 -3.99 -5.60 -18.17
C ARG A 53 -3.14 -4.91 -17.12
N GLN A 54 -3.73 -4.57 -15.98
CA GLN A 54 -3.14 -3.74 -14.94
C GLN A 54 -3.49 -4.24 -13.54
N ILE A 55 -2.56 -4.08 -12.61
CA ILE A 55 -2.78 -4.36 -11.19
C ILE A 55 -2.04 -3.34 -10.33
N LEU A 56 -2.65 -2.94 -9.22
CA LEU A 56 -2.08 -1.96 -8.31
C LEU A 56 -1.68 -2.62 -7.00
N PHE A 57 -0.47 -2.33 -6.51
CA PHE A 57 -0.02 -2.72 -5.18
C PHE A 57 0.10 -1.49 -4.29
N THR A 58 -0.55 -1.52 -3.12
CA THR A 58 -0.46 -0.43 -2.15
C THR A 58 0.01 -0.93 -0.80
N GLY A 59 0.85 -0.15 -0.13
CA GLY A 59 1.29 -0.47 1.22
C GLY A 59 1.86 0.75 1.94
N SER A 60 1.81 0.71 3.27
CA SER A 60 2.22 1.84 4.12
C SER A 60 2.92 1.36 5.39
N GLY A 61 3.73 2.26 5.97
CA GLY A 61 4.51 1.99 7.18
C GLY A 61 5.33 0.72 7.03
N LYS A 62 5.16 -0.23 7.95
CA LYS A 62 5.88 -1.51 7.96
C LYS A 62 5.64 -2.39 6.72
N ALA A 63 4.56 -2.15 5.97
CA ALA A 63 4.23 -2.94 4.79
C ALA A 63 4.96 -2.49 3.51
N VAL A 64 5.66 -1.35 3.51
CA VAL A 64 6.31 -0.80 2.31
C VAL A 64 7.29 -1.79 1.70
N SER A 65 8.25 -2.30 2.47
CA SER A 65 9.24 -3.27 1.96
C SER A 65 8.59 -4.55 1.44
N LYS A 66 7.54 -5.04 2.10
CA LYS A 66 6.77 -6.21 1.65
C LYS A 66 6.06 -5.95 0.33
N THR A 67 5.54 -4.74 0.14
CA THR A 67 4.87 -4.32 -1.10
C THR A 67 5.85 -4.36 -2.27
N ILE A 68 7.06 -3.86 -2.07
CA ILE A 68 8.15 -3.94 -3.05
C ILE A 68 8.48 -5.41 -3.34
N THR A 69 8.62 -6.26 -2.32
CA THR A 69 8.84 -7.70 -2.52
C THR A 69 7.75 -8.35 -3.38
N CYS A 70 6.47 -8.03 -3.14
CA CYS A 70 5.37 -8.51 -3.97
C CYS A 70 5.50 -8.07 -5.43
N VAL A 71 5.79 -6.79 -5.68
CA VAL A 71 6.01 -6.25 -7.03
C VAL A 71 7.17 -6.97 -7.73
N GLU A 72 8.30 -7.17 -7.05
CA GLU A 72 9.46 -7.84 -7.62
C GLU A 72 9.23 -9.33 -7.89
N ILE A 73 8.32 -9.98 -7.14
CA ILE A 73 7.89 -11.35 -7.45
C ILE A 73 7.01 -11.35 -8.70
N MET A 74 6.09 -10.39 -8.84
CA MET A 74 5.23 -10.25 -10.02
C MET A 74 6.05 -10.13 -11.29
N LYS A 75 7.01 -9.19 -11.35
CA LYS A 75 7.89 -8.98 -12.52
C LYS A 75 8.77 -10.19 -12.85
N ARG A 76 9.19 -10.95 -11.83
CA ARG A 76 9.96 -12.19 -12.06
C ARG A 76 9.11 -13.33 -12.62
N LYS A 77 7.82 -13.38 -12.27
CA LYS A 77 6.90 -14.44 -12.70
C LYS A 77 6.21 -14.12 -14.02
N LEU A 78 5.90 -12.86 -14.24
CA LEU A 78 5.27 -12.32 -15.43
C LEU A 78 6.25 -11.33 -16.07
N LYS A 79 6.84 -11.72 -17.20
CA LYS A 79 7.79 -10.89 -17.94
C LYS A 79 7.05 -9.74 -18.64
N GLU A 80 7.80 -8.75 -19.11
CA GLU A 80 7.27 -7.64 -19.92
C GLU A 80 6.24 -6.76 -19.19
N LEU A 81 6.47 -6.47 -17.89
CA LEU A 81 5.61 -5.58 -17.12
C LEU A 81 6.22 -4.18 -16.97
N HIS A 82 5.52 -3.18 -17.50
CA HIS A 82 5.78 -1.78 -17.23
C HIS A 82 5.40 -1.44 -15.79
N GLN A 83 6.16 -0.55 -15.14
CA GLN A 83 5.94 -0.16 -13.75
C GLN A 83 5.87 1.35 -13.62
N ILE A 84 4.95 1.87 -12.80
CA ILE A 84 5.02 3.22 -12.24
C ILE A 84 4.95 3.14 -10.72
N THR A 85 5.96 3.68 -10.04
CA THR A 85 6.03 3.73 -8.57
C THR A 85 5.81 5.15 -8.06
N LYS A 86 4.81 5.32 -7.19
CA LYS A 86 4.52 6.58 -6.51
C LYS A 86 4.71 6.43 -5.00
N VAL A 87 5.51 7.31 -4.42
CA VAL A 87 5.69 7.41 -2.96
C VAL A 87 4.90 8.60 -2.43
N LEU A 88 4.27 8.43 -1.28
CA LEU A 88 3.41 9.43 -0.67
C LEU A 88 3.36 9.24 0.85
N PHE A 89 2.73 10.20 1.54
CA PHE A 89 2.38 10.05 2.94
C PHE A 89 0.91 9.72 3.11
N LYS A 90 0.61 8.80 4.03
CA LYS A 90 -0.74 8.55 4.53
C LYS A 90 -0.85 9.07 5.96
N GLN A 91 -1.95 9.74 6.27
CA GLN A 91 -2.22 10.17 7.64
C GLN A 91 -2.87 9.02 8.42
N ILE A 92 -2.33 8.76 9.60
CA ILE A 92 -2.95 7.89 10.60
C ILE A 92 -3.23 8.69 11.87
N GLU A 93 -4.21 8.23 12.63
CA GLU A 93 -4.51 8.70 13.98
C GLU A 93 -4.24 7.57 14.97
N GLU A 94 -3.28 7.78 15.86
CA GLU A 94 -3.03 6.89 16.99
C GLU A 94 -3.84 7.40 18.18
N ILE A 95 -4.72 6.56 18.71
CA ILE A 95 -5.51 6.84 19.92
C ILE A 95 -4.77 6.21 21.10
N TRP A 96 -4.56 7.03 22.11
CA TRP A 96 -3.82 6.69 23.32
C TRP A 96 -4.72 6.93 24.53
N GLU A 97 -4.86 5.91 25.37
CA GLU A 97 -5.63 5.98 26.61
C GLU A 97 -4.68 6.05 27.80
N PRO A 98 -5.06 6.74 28.89
CA PRO A 98 -4.31 6.73 30.13
C PRO A 98 -4.14 5.30 30.65
N ILE A 99 -2.95 4.98 31.15
CA ILE A 99 -2.67 3.67 31.76
C ILE A 99 -3.44 3.51 33.08
N VAL A 100 -3.61 4.60 33.82
CA VAL A 100 -4.36 4.67 35.08
C VAL A 100 -5.62 5.51 34.85
N PRO A 101 -6.82 4.91 34.76
CA PRO A 101 -8.07 5.63 34.51
C PRO A 101 -8.40 6.70 35.58
N GLU A 102 -8.01 6.44 36.84
CA GLU A 102 -8.30 7.32 37.98
C GLU A 102 -7.34 8.51 38.09
N ALA A 103 -6.32 8.59 37.22
CA ALA A 103 -5.36 9.68 37.22
C ALA A 103 -5.94 11.02 36.69
N GLY A 104 -7.21 11.04 36.26
CA GLY A 104 -7.87 12.23 35.74
C GLY A 104 -7.30 12.72 34.40
N LEU A 105 -6.66 11.82 33.63
CA LEU A 105 -6.05 12.13 32.35
C LEU A 105 -7.04 11.88 31.20
N ASP A 106 -7.04 12.77 30.20
CA ASP A 106 -7.85 12.59 28.98
C ASP A 106 -7.16 11.71 27.95
N ALA A 107 -7.96 11.03 27.11
CA ALA A 107 -7.45 10.29 25.95
C ALA A 107 -6.83 11.24 24.91
N LEU A 108 -5.73 10.81 24.30
CA LEU A 108 -4.97 11.59 23.32
C LEU A 108 -5.12 11.01 21.92
N THR A 109 -5.27 11.88 20.92
CA THR A 109 -5.21 11.51 19.51
C THR A 109 -4.00 12.16 18.85
N VAL A 110 -3.08 11.33 18.36
CA VAL A 110 -1.85 11.77 17.71
C VAL A 110 -1.95 11.51 16.21
N LYS A 111 -1.91 12.58 15.41
CA LYS A 111 -1.87 12.49 13.95
C LYS A 111 -0.43 12.27 13.49
N ARG A 112 -0.21 11.26 12.65
CA ARG A 112 1.12 10.96 12.07
C ARG A 112 1.01 10.75 10.58
N ASN A 113 2.00 11.25 9.85
CA ASN A 113 2.21 10.91 8.45
C ASN A 113 3.17 9.72 8.37
N ILE A 114 2.69 8.62 7.78
CA ILE A 114 3.51 7.43 7.54
C ILE A 114 3.85 7.32 6.06
N PRO A 115 5.06 6.84 5.71
CA PRO A 115 5.41 6.62 4.32
C PRO A 115 4.50 5.54 3.72
N ALA A 116 4.14 5.73 2.46
CA ALA A 116 3.34 4.81 1.68
C ALA A 116 3.91 4.72 0.27
N ILE A 117 3.66 3.58 -0.36
CA ILE A 117 4.05 3.28 -1.73
C ILE A 117 2.82 2.75 -2.47
N CYS A 118 2.64 3.20 -3.71
CA CYS A 118 1.67 2.67 -4.65
C CYS A 118 2.40 2.34 -5.95
N VAL A 119 2.31 1.10 -6.39
CA VAL A 119 2.99 0.61 -7.58
C VAL A 119 1.98 0.04 -8.56
N LEU A 120 1.88 0.65 -9.73
CA LEU A 120 1.10 0.15 -10.85
C LEU A 120 2.00 -0.76 -11.70
N LEU A 121 1.51 -1.96 -12.00
CA LEU A 121 2.11 -2.85 -13.00
C LEU A 121 1.15 -2.98 -14.17
N SER A 122 1.67 -2.89 -15.41
CA SER A 122 0.89 -3.02 -16.64
C SER A 122 1.57 -3.90 -17.66
N LYS A 123 0.78 -4.69 -18.39
CA LYS A 123 1.22 -5.39 -19.61
C LYS A 123 1.31 -4.47 -20.83
N ASP A 124 0.66 -3.32 -20.76
CA ASP A 124 0.62 -2.33 -21.84
C ASP A 124 1.64 -1.21 -21.53
N ALA A 125 2.12 -0.55 -22.58
CA ALA A 125 3.07 0.55 -22.43
C ALA A 125 2.44 1.68 -21.58
N LEU A 126 3.21 2.16 -20.62
CA LEU A 126 2.88 3.34 -19.81
C LEU A 126 3.69 4.54 -20.31
N ASP A 127 3.30 5.75 -19.93
CA ASP A 127 4.04 6.97 -20.28
C ASP A 127 5.47 6.91 -19.71
N PRO A 128 6.51 6.85 -20.56
CA PRO A 128 7.90 6.79 -20.10
C PRO A 128 8.37 8.06 -19.39
N GLN A 129 7.66 9.18 -19.59
CA GLN A 129 7.98 10.48 -18.98
C GLN A 129 7.34 10.65 -17.60
N GLU A 130 6.43 9.75 -17.19
CA GLU A 130 5.83 9.78 -15.85
C GLU A 130 6.89 9.52 -14.78
N PRO A 131 7.02 10.39 -13.75
CA PRO A 131 7.95 10.16 -12.66
C PRO A 131 7.70 8.81 -11.97
N GLY A 132 8.78 8.05 -11.80
CA GLY A 132 8.72 6.72 -11.20
C GLY A 132 8.40 5.60 -12.19
N TYR A 133 8.34 5.90 -13.49
CA TYR A 133 8.30 4.89 -14.55
C TYR A 133 9.56 4.02 -14.54
N GLN A 134 9.37 2.73 -14.82
CA GLN A 134 10.41 1.75 -15.06
C GLN A 134 9.95 0.82 -16.19
N ALA A 135 10.81 0.69 -17.21
CA ALA A 135 10.59 -0.23 -18.32
C ALA A 135 10.65 -1.71 -17.86
N PRO A 136 10.05 -2.63 -18.62
CA PRO A 136 10.04 -4.05 -18.27
C PRO A 136 11.42 -4.70 -18.08
#